data_AF-A0A972YZM6-F1
#
_entry.id   AF-A0A972YZM6-F1
#
_cell.length_a   1.000
_cell.length_b   1.000
_cell.length_c   1.000
_cell.angle_alpha   90.00
_cell.angle_beta   90.00
_cell.angle_gamma   90.00
#
_symmetry.space_group_name_H-M   'P 1'
#
loop_
_entity.id
_entity.type
_entity.pdbx_description
1 polymer ?
#
loop_
_entity_poly.entity_id
_entity_poly.type
_entity_poly.pdbx_seq_one_letter_code
_entity_poly.pdbx_strand_id
1 'polypeptide(L)' 'MAGSLDHHAEVLDLVLFNRSEDPYGAHVGLWTGEAVAHLCEEVGHPVVWHQSEFDARERYAVRVGFKRPAARH' A
#
# COMPACT_ATOMS: atom_id res chain seq x y z
N MET A 1 3.02 10.30 17.32
CA MET A 1 4.07 9.28 17.09
C MET A 1 3.76 8.54 15.80
N ALA A 2 3.98 9.17 14.65
CA ALA A 2 3.94 8.47 13.37
C ALA A 2 5.20 7.60 13.32
N GLY A 3 5.05 6.29 13.43
CA GLY A 3 6.18 5.39 13.24
C GLY A 3 6.73 5.57 11.83
N SER A 4 8.05 5.73 11.71
CA SER A 4 8.78 5.91 10.45
C SER A 4 8.21 5.01 9.34
N LEU A 5 7.90 5.62 8.20
CA LEU A 5 7.44 4.92 6.99
C LEU A 5 8.60 4.33 6.17
N ASP A 6 9.84 4.50 6.65
CA ASP A 6 11.09 4.10 6.00
C ASP A 6 11.79 2.96 6.77
N HIS A 7 11.18 1.79 6.81
CA HIS A 7 11.88 0.52 7.06
C HIS A 7 11.93 -0.29 5.76
N HIS A 8 12.95 -1.14 5.57
CA HIS A 8 12.97 -2.06 4.43
C HIS A 8 11.69 -2.90 4.44
N ALA A 9 10.91 -2.85 3.36
CA ALA A 9 9.63 -3.53 3.27
C ALA A 9 9.79 -5.04 3.42
N GLU A 10 9.02 -5.63 4.33
CA GLU A 10 8.99 -7.06 4.57
C GLU A 10 7.64 -7.67 4.16
N VAL A 11 7.65 -8.95 3.81
CA VAL A 11 6.41 -9.68 3.48
C VAL A 11 5.41 -9.51 4.63
N LEU A 12 4.15 -9.25 4.27
CA LEU A 12 3.02 -8.91 5.16
C LEU A 12 3.04 -7.49 5.76
N ASP A 13 3.95 -6.62 5.34
CA ASP A 13 3.78 -5.19 5.61
C ASP A 13 2.57 -4.63 4.86
N LEU A 14 1.93 -3.63 5.43
CA LEU A 14 0.98 -2.80 4.70
C LEU A 14 1.76 -1.83 3.81
N VAL A 15 1.25 -1.59 2.62
CA VAL A 15 1.71 -0.52 1.74
C VAL A 15 0.57 0.47 1.51
N LEU A 16 0.90 1.76 1.53
CA LEU A 16 -0.05 2.86 1.42
C LEU A 16 0.16 3.59 0.10
N PHE A 17 -0.91 3.75 -0.67
CA PHE A 17 -0.93 4.50 -1.92
C PHE A 17 -1.93 5.64 -1.86
N ASN A 18 -1.60 6.78 -2.44
CA ASN A 18 -2.52 7.91 -2.57
C ASN A 18 -2.15 8.73 -3.81
N ARG A 19 -2.90 9.80 -4.07
CA ARG A 19 -2.60 10.81 -5.08
C ARG A 19 -1.56 11.85 -4.62
N SER A 20 -1.20 11.83 -3.34
CA SER A 20 -0.30 12.77 -2.67
C SER A 20 0.45 12.08 -1.53
N GLU A 21 1.40 12.77 -0.90
CA GLU A 21 2.14 12.23 0.26
C GLU A 21 1.30 12.16 1.56
N ASP A 22 0.08 12.70 1.57
CA ASP A 22 -0.83 12.60 2.72
C ASP A 22 -1.27 11.14 2.96
N PRO A 23 -1.02 10.55 4.15
CA PRO A 23 -1.49 9.21 4.47
C PRO A 23 -3.00 9.12 4.72
N TYR A 24 -3.69 10.23 4.99
CA TYR A 24 -5.11 10.21 5.29
C TYR A 24 -5.93 9.84 4.03
N GLY A 25 -6.77 8.81 4.15
CA GLY A 25 -7.56 8.28 3.03
C GLY A 25 -6.76 7.44 2.02
N ALA A 26 -5.50 7.11 2.32
CA ALA A 26 -4.69 6.27 1.46
C ALA A 26 -5.33 4.90 1.22
N HIS A 27 -5.18 4.42 -0.01
CA HIS A 27 -5.47 3.04 -0.41
C HIS A 27 -4.48 2.09 0.26
N VAL A 28 -4.98 1.02 0.86
CA VAL A 28 -4.18 0.06 1.63
C VAL A 28 -4.07 -1.26 0.88
N GLY A 29 -2.85 -1.80 0.80
CA GLY A 29 -2.59 -3.15 0.34
C GLY A 29 -1.60 -3.89 1.22
N LEU A 30 -1.47 -5.20 1.01
CA LEU A 30 -0.51 -6.07 1.68
C LEU A 30 0.65 -6.37 0.74
N TRP A 31 1.87 -6.12 1.20
CA TRP A 31 3.10 -6.40 0.45
C TRP A 31 3.40 -7.91 0.44
N THR A 32 3.56 -8.47 -0.75
CA THR A 32 3.90 -9.89 -0.94
C THR A 32 5.40 -10.14 -1.03
N GLY A 33 6.22 -9.08 -1.06
CA GLY A 33 7.65 -9.15 -1.39
C GLY A 33 7.99 -8.66 -2.80
N GLU A 34 7.00 -8.65 -3.70
CA GLU A 34 7.17 -8.22 -5.10
C GLU A 34 5.95 -7.49 -5.69
N ALA A 35 4.78 -7.70 -5.10
CA ALA A 35 3.50 -7.17 -5.54
C ALA A 35 2.62 -6.84 -4.32
N VAL A 36 1.43 -6.32 -4.60
CA VAL A 36 0.50 -5.84 -3.57
C VAL A 36 -0.83 -6.56 -3.71
N ALA A 37 -1.20 -7.33 -2.70
CA ALA A 37 -2.55 -7.88 -2.59
C ALA A 37 -3.48 -6.84 -1.97
N HIS A 38 -4.57 -6.48 -2.66
CA HIS A 38 -5.50 -5.48 -2.15
C HIS A 38 -6.93 -5.72 -2.65
N LEU A 39 -7.88 -5.08 -1.97
CA LEU A 39 -9.22 -4.92 -2.49
C LEU A 39 -9.20 -3.84 -3.56
N CYS A 40 -9.76 -4.11 -4.73
CA CYS A 40 -9.80 -3.14 -5.81
C CYS A 40 -11.24 -2.79 -6.15
N GLU A 41 -11.65 -1.56 -5.87
CA GLU A 41 -13.00 -1.07 -6.21
C GLU A 41 -13.23 -1.08 -7.73
N GLU A 42 -12.23 -0.67 -8.52
CA GLU A 42 -12.31 -0.64 -9.99
C GLU A 42 -12.57 -2.02 -10.59
N VAL A 43 -12.04 -3.07 -9.97
CA VAL A 43 -12.15 -4.46 -10.46
C VAL A 43 -13.29 -5.22 -9.77
N GLY A 44 -13.73 -4.77 -8.59
CA GLY A 44 -14.84 -5.38 -7.84
C GLY A 44 -14.48 -6.65 -7.08
N HIS A 45 -13.21 -7.06 -7.05
CA HIS A 45 -12.72 -8.21 -6.31
C HIS A 45 -11.26 -8.02 -5.84
N PRO A 46 -10.75 -8.86 -4.91
CA PRO A 46 -9.34 -8.83 -4.54
C PRO A 46 -8.43 -9.12 -5.72
N VAL A 47 -7.33 -8.39 -5.84
CA VAL A 47 -6.32 -8.55 -6.90
C VAL A 47 -4.91 -8.43 -6.31
N VAL A 48 -3.93 -8.88 -7.08
CA VAL A 48 -2.51 -8.69 -6.82
C VAL A 48 -1.95 -7.84 -7.94
N TRP A 49 -1.43 -6.67 -7.62
CA TRP A 49 -0.88 -5.72 -8.59
C TRP A 49 0.60 -5.42 -8.34
N HIS A 50 1.35 -5.25 -9.42
CA HIS A 50 2.71 -4.70 -9.35
C HIS A 50 2.67 -3.17 -9.23
N GLN A 51 3.78 -2.57 -8.79
CA GLN A 51 3.92 -1.10 -8.66
C GLN A 51 3.53 -0.36 -9.96
N SER A 52 3.90 -0.90 -11.12
CA SER A 52 3.57 -0.31 -12.42
C SER A 52 2.06 -0.18 -12.68
N GLU A 53 1.24 -1.06 -12.10
CA GLU A 53 -0.22 -0.97 -12.22
C GLU A 53 -0.81 0.14 -11.34
N PHE A 54 -0.17 0.44 -10.20
CA PHE A 54 -0.52 1.61 -9.38
C PHE A 54 -0.07 2.90 -10.06
N ASP A 55 1.13 2.92 -10.64
CA ASP A 55 1.69 4.09 -11.34
C ASP A 55 0.82 4.52 -12.54
N ALA A 56 0.14 3.57 -13.18
CA ALA A 56 -0.81 3.83 -14.26
C ALA A 56 -2.10 4.53 -13.80
N ARG A 57 -2.31 4.71 -12.49
CA ARG A 57 -3.54 5.27 -11.90
C ARG A 57 -3.22 6.49 -11.05
N GLU A 58 -3.64 7.67 -11.50
CA GLU A 58 -3.38 8.94 -10.80
C GLU A 58 -3.75 8.91 -9.31
N ARG A 59 -4.86 8.23 -8.97
CA ARG A 59 -5.35 8.08 -7.60
C ARG A 59 -4.41 7.31 -6.66
N TYR A 60 -3.46 6.54 -7.20
CA TYR A 60 -2.53 5.70 -6.44
C TYR A 60 -1.06 5.94 -6.80
N ALA A 61 -0.76 6.98 -7.59
CA ALA A 61 0.56 7.20 -8.16
C ALA A 61 1.66 7.50 -7.12
N VAL A 62 1.28 7.86 -5.89
CA VAL A 62 2.22 8.12 -4.80
C VAL A 62 2.17 6.97 -3.80
N ARG A 63 3.30 6.26 -3.66
CA ARG A 63 3.51 5.34 -2.54
C ARG A 63 3.90 6.15 -1.30
N VAL A 64 2.97 6.27 -0.36
CA VAL A 64 3.16 7.02 0.88
C VAL A 64 4.15 6.32 1.81
N GLY A 65 4.15 4.98 1.82
CA GLY A 65 5.16 4.21 2.56
C GLY A 65 4.68 2.82 2.97
N PHE A 66 5.51 2.15 3.78
CA PHE A 66 5.23 0.83 4.34
C PHE A 66 4.92 0.92 5.83
N LYS A 67 4.06 0.03 6.32
CA LYS A 67 3.74 -0.09 7.73
C LYS A 67 3.65 -1.54 8.16
N ARG A 68 4.54 -1.94 9.07
CA ARG A 68 4.39 -3.21 9.79
C ARG A 68 3.17 -3.14 10.72
N PRO A 69 2.18 -4.04 10.59
CA PRO A 69 1.14 -4.20 11.59
C PRO A 69 1.78 -4.58 12.93
N ALA A 70 1.55 -3.78 13.97
CA ALA A 70 1.91 -4.19 15.32
C ALA A 70 0.83 -5.16 15.82
N ALA A 71 1.19 -6.42 16.04
CA ALA A 71 0.30 -7.34 16.74
C ALA A 71 0.03 -6.77 18.15
N ARG A 72 -1.19 -6.32 18.39
CA ARG A 72 -1.72 -6.11 19.74
C ARG A 72 -2.96 -6.97 19.84
N HIS A 73 -2.86 -8.00 20.69
CA HIS A 73 -3.99 -8.77 21.17
C HIS A 73 -4.67 -8.01 22.30
#